data_AF-A0A412NIW1-F1
#
_entry.id   AF-A0A412NIW1-F1
#
_cell.length_a   1.000
_cell.length_b   1.000
_cell.length_c   1.000
_cell.angle_alpha   90.00
_cell.angle_beta   90.00
_cell.angle_gamma   90.00
#
_symmetry.space_group_name_H-M   'P 1'
#
loop_
_entity.id
_entity.type
_entity.pdbx_description
1 polymer ?
#
loop_
_entity_poly.entity_id
_entity_poly.type
_entity_poly.pdbx_seq_one_letter_code
_entity_poly.pdbx_strand_id
1 'polypeptide(L)'
;MKEEKFKNNILWYNFTLCILVVCIHAQNMHIFIEPVAWINHAISFLVERIACLAVPGFFMCSGYLFYRNLTWKKVTEKLKRRVFSLVIPFLIWNLLYYILHFVARRIPYFGQLFDTTVPFSLQEFINAVFCYKYNPVFWFMLYLILFSFMSPIIYGILRQKWVGLFVVILVLVINFSEVLVSYIPVKTGDILGWSFYYLTGGYIGIHWTEIVMPKKKYLPVVILGIGMCFSFVLSFVYGENGWIYIYKMCGAAFLWYFISAIELAQAPGWMKNTFVIYAVHQIMALFINKLTNLLFGNSMYVGGIIFLFIPVVVVVFCYFMELFMKTYFPTVWKIISGRR
;
A
#
# COMPACT_ATOMS: atom_id res chain seq x y z
N MET A 1 -5.15 -24.23 -14.50
CA MET A 1 -5.34 -24.59 -13.07
C MET A 1 -4.33 -23.95 -12.09
N LYS A 2 -3.05 -24.35 -11.98
CA LYS A 2 -2.13 -23.76 -10.95
C LYS A 2 -1.89 -22.26 -11.14
N GLU A 3 -1.63 -21.81 -12.37
CA GLU A 3 -1.35 -20.40 -12.66
C GLU A 3 -2.61 -19.51 -12.59
N GLU A 4 -3.79 -20.04 -12.92
CA GLU A 4 -5.06 -19.31 -12.74
C GLU A 4 -5.41 -19.15 -11.27
N LYS A 5 -5.26 -20.22 -10.46
CA LYS A 5 -5.41 -20.15 -9.01
C LYS A 5 -4.43 -19.15 -8.40
N PHE A 6 -3.18 -19.14 -8.87
CA PHE A 6 -2.19 -18.15 -8.47
C PHE A 6 -2.63 -16.71 -8.76
N LYS A 7 -3.07 -16.44 -9.99
CA LYS A 7 -3.59 -15.12 -10.39
C LYS A 7 -4.81 -14.70 -9.57
N ASN A 8 -5.71 -15.65 -9.28
CA ASN A 8 -6.88 -15.39 -8.44
C ASN A 8 -6.47 -15.03 -7.01
N ASN A 9 -5.52 -15.76 -6.42
CA ASN A 9 -4.98 -15.47 -5.09
C ASN A 9 -4.30 -14.10 -5.03
N ILE A 10 -3.60 -13.67 -6.10
CA ILE A 10 -3.04 -12.32 -6.18
C ILE A 10 -4.14 -11.25 -6.13
N LEU A 11 -5.24 -11.46 -6.87
CA LEU A 11 -6.35 -10.50 -6.87
C LEU A 11 -6.95 -10.36 -5.47
N TRP A 12 -7.25 -11.49 -4.82
CA TRP A 12 -7.72 -11.51 -3.43
C TRP A 12 -6.73 -10.87 -2.46
N TYR A 13 -5.45 -11.25 -2.54
CA TYR A 13 -4.41 -10.70 -1.69
C TYR A 13 -4.29 -9.18 -1.85
N ASN A 14 -4.13 -8.68 -3.08
CA ASN A 14 -4.03 -7.25 -3.35
C ASN A 14 -5.29 -6.50 -2.93
N PHE A 15 -6.48 -7.10 -3.11
CA PHE A 15 -7.73 -6.49 -2.68
C PHE A 15 -7.81 -6.41 -1.15
N THR A 16 -7.47 -7.47 -0.42
CA THR A 16 -7.40 -7.47 1.05
C THR A 16 -6.42 -6.41 1.56
N LEU A 17 -5.19 -6.35 1.02
CA LEU A 17 -4.23 -5.31 1.39
C LEU A 17 -4.76 -3.91 1.07
N CYS A 18 -5.47 -3.75 -0.05
CA CYS A 18 -6.06 -2.47 -0.43
C CYS A 18 -7.09 -2.01 0.61
N ILE A 19 -7.99 -2.89 1.05
CA ILE A 19 -8.97 -2.59 2.10
C ILE A 19 -8.28 -2.23 3.41
N LEU A 20 -7.22 -2.97 3.79
CA LEU A 20 -6.44 -2.63 4.98
C LEU A 20 -5.82 -1.22 4.89
N VAL A 21 -5.27 -0.82 3.74
CA VAL A 21 -4.78 0.56 3.54
C VAL A 21 -5.91 1.58 3.70
N VAL A 22 -7.11 1.30 3.16
CA VAL A 22 -8.27 2.18 3.36
C VAL A 22 -8.58 2.32 4.85
N CYS A 23 -8.55 1.23 5.62
CA CYS A 23 -8.76 1.28 7.07
C CYS A 23 -7.70 2.14 7.80
N ILE A 24 -6.43 2.11 7.37
CA ILE A 24 -5.39 2.99 7.96
C ILE A 24 -5.80 4.46 7.82
N HIS A 25 -6.26 4.87 6.64
CA HIS A 25 -6.62 6.26 6.36
C HIS A 25 -8.06 6.63 6.74
N ALA A 26 -8.88 5.65 7.12
CA ALA A 26 -10.21 5.87 7.66
C ALA A 26 -10.19 6.30 9.14
N GLN A 27 -9.04 6.21 9.82
CA GLN A 27 -8.89 6.64 11.21
C GLN A 27 -9.39 8.07 11.41
N ASN A 28 -10.28 8.24 12.39
CA ASN A 28 -11.06 9.47 12.57
C ASN A 28 -11.08 9.96 14.01
N MET A 29 -10.23 9.41 14.89
CA MET A 29 -10.11 9.83 16.30
C MET A 29 -9.67 11.29 16.47
N HIS A 30 -9.09 11.91 15.43
CA HIS A 30 -8.75 13.33 15.41
C HIS A 30 -9.91 14.23 14.96
N ILE A 31 -10.97 13.64 14.40
CA ILE A 31 -12.18 14.34 13.91
C ILE A 31 -13.29 14.21 14.95
N PHE A 32 -13.50 13.01 15.48
CA PHE A 32 -14.45 12.72 16.55
C PHE A 32 -13.74 12.80 17.91
N ILE A 33 -13.74 13.99 18.51
CA ILE A 33 -12.95 14.35 19.69
C ILE A 33 -13.53 13.74 20.97
N GLU A 34 -14.84 13.46 21.06
CA GLU A 34 -15.44 12.83 22.24
C GLU A 34 -15.09 11.33 22.30
N PRO A 35 -14.05 10.93 23.06
CA PRO A 35 -13.44 9.63 22.87
C PRO A 35 -14.26 8.55 23.56
N VAL A 36 -14.47 7.43 22.87
CA VAL A 36 -15.02 6.19 23.47
C VAL A 36 -13.90 5.17 23.51
N ALA A 37 -13.36 4.92 24.71
CA ALA A 37 -12.11 4.18 24.92
C ALA A 37 -12.08 2.82 24.19
N TRP A 38 -13.15 2.02 24.32
CA TRP A 38 -13.19 0.69 23.68
C TRP A 38 -13.25 0.76 22.15
N ILE A 39 -13.93 1.77 21.56
CA ILE A 39 -13.98 1.98 20.10
C ILE A 39 -12.60 2.41 19.62
N ASN A 40 -11.98 3.38 20.30
CA ASN A 40 -10.66 3.88 19.95
C ASN A 40 -9.62 2.77 20.02
N HIS A 41 -9.63 1.96 21.08
CA HIS A 41 -8.74 0.80 21.21
C HIS A 41 -8.99 -0.25 20.11
N ALA A 42 -10.23 -0.53 19.75
CA ALA A 42 -10.54 -1.46 18.66
C ALA A 42 -10.03 -0.96 17.30
N ILE A 43 -10.22 0.33 17.00
CA ILE A 43 -9.73 0.96 15.76
C ILE A 43 -8.20 0.97 15.74
N SER A 44 -7.55 1.42 16.81
CA SER A 44 -6.09 1.39 16.94
C SER A 44 -5.55 -0.02 16.79
N PHE A 45 -6.18 -1.02 17.42
CA PHE A 45 -5.77 -2.41 17.28
C PHE A 45 -5.86 -2.88 15.81
N LEU A 46 -6.99 -2.65 15.14
CA LEU A 46 -7.14 -3.02 13.74
C LEU A 46 -6.08 -2.34 12.88
N VAL A 47 -5.83 -1.05 13.08
CA VAL A 47 -4.95 -0.28 12.21
C VAL A 47 -3.47 -0.54 12.49
N GLU A 48 -3.06 -0.42 13.75
CA GLU A 48 -1.66 -0.49 14.17
C GLU A 48 -1.13 -1.92 14.20
N ARG A 49 -2.00 -2.93 14.29
CA ARG A 49 -1.59 -4.35 14.36
C ARG A 49 -1.92 -5.10 13.07
N ILE A 50 -3.12 -4.93 12.52
CA ILE A 50 -3.54 -5.74 11.36
C ILE A 50 -3.30 -4.98 10.06
N ALA A 51 -3.77 -3.74 9.96
CA ALA A 51 -3.74 -3.00 8.71
C ALA A 51 -2.32 -2.56 8.34
N CYS A 52 -1.45 -2.34 9.32
CA CYS A 52 -0.04 -2.00 9.11
C CYS A 52 0.75 -3.04 8.30
N LEU A 53 0.23 -4.27 8.16
CA LEU A 53 0.79 -5.34 7.33
C LEU A 53 0.59 -5.10 5.83
N ALA A 54 -0.31 -4.20 5.45
CA ALA A 54 -0.72 -3.98 4.07
C ALA A 54 0.40 -3.46 3.17
N VAL A 55 1.09 -2.41 3.63
CA VAL A 55 2.15 -1.75 2.86
C VAL A 55 3.37 -2.67 2.67
N PRO A 56 3.90 -3.35 3.71
CA PRO A 56 4.90 -4.41 3.53
C PRO A 56 4.47 -5.49 2.53
N GLY A 57 3.23 -5.97 2.64
CA GLY A 57 2.68 -6.99 1.73
C GLY A 57 2.63 -6.52 0.29
N PHE A 58 2.27 -5.26 0.04
CA PHE A 58 2.30 -4.69 -1.29
C PHE A 58 3.71 -4.59 -1.85
N PHE A 59 4.71 -4.20 -1.06
CA PHE A 59 6.11 -4.18 -1.49
C PHE A 59 6.64 -5.59 -1.79
N MET A 60 6.39 -6.57 -0.92
CA MET A 60 6.78 -7.96 -1.14
C MET A 60 6.14 -8.54 -2.40
N CYS A 61 4.83 -8.36 -2.57
CA CYS A 61 4.10 -8.83 -3.75
C CYS A 61 4.59 -8.13 -5.02
N SER A 62 4.81 -6.82 -4.97
CA SER A 62 5.34 -6.04 -6.11
C SER A 62 6.74 -6.51 -6.52
N GLY A 63 7.64 -6.73 -5.56
CA GLY A 63 8.97 -7.28 -5.79
C GLY A 63 8.89 -8.68 -6.40
N TYR A 64 8.13 -9.58 -5.78
CA TYR A 64 7.95 -10.95 -6.28
C TYR A 64 7.47 -10.97 -7.74
N LEU A 65 6.40 -10.24 -8.05
CA LEU A 65 5.83 -10.20 -9.41
C LEU A 65 6.75 -9.49 -10.41
N PHE A 66 7.53 -8.51 -9.96
CA PHE A 66 8.49 -7.83 -10.82
C PHE A 66 9.63 -8.77 -11.22
N TYR A 67 10.19 -9.54 -10.29
CA TYR A 67 11.37 -10.37 -10.57
C TYR A 67 11.06 -11.81 -10.98
N ARG A 68 9.82 -12.29 -10.77
CA ARG A 68 9.38 -13.61 -11.25
C ARG A 68 9.60 -13.74 -12.76
N ASN A 69 10.33 -14.80 -13.13
CA ASN A 69 10.69 -15.15 -14.51
C ASN A 69 11.36 -13.99 -15.28
N LEU A 70 12.09 -13.10 -14.59
CA LEU A 70 12.79 -11.99 -15.20
C LEU A 70 14.10 -12.45 -15.87
N THR A 71 14.36 -11.89 -17.04
CA THR A 71 15.63 -12.01 -17.77
C THR A 71 16.04 -10.62 -18.24
N TRP A 72 17.34 -10.41 -18.51
CA TRP A 72 17.85 -9.12 -18.98
C TRP A 72 17.11 -8.57 -20.20
N LYS A 73 16.73 -9.45 -21.16
CA LYS A 73 15.97 -9.08 -22.36
C LYS A 73 14.59 -8.49 -22.04
N LYS A 74 13.98 -8.88 -20.92
CA LYS A 74 12.64 -8.45 -20.49
C LYS A 74 12.65 -7.21 -19.58
N VAL A 75 13.83 -6.75 -19.12
CA VAL A 75 13.95 -5.63 -18.19
C VAL A 75 13.38 -4.34 -18.81
N THR A 76 13.81 -4.01 -20.03
CA THR A 76 13.34 -2.82 -20.76
C THR A 76 11.82 -2.85 -21.00
N GLU A 77 11.29 -4.01 -21.38
CA GLU A 77 9.86 -4.22 -21.58
C GLU A 77 9.05 -4.07 -20.27
N LYS A 78 9.55 -4.60 -19.15
CA LYS A 78 8.93 -4.40 -17.82
C LYS A 78 8.99 -2.94 -17.40
N LEU A 79 10.11 -2.25 -17.56
CA LEU A 79 10.24 -0.81 -17.24
C LEU A 79 9.26 0.04 -18.05
N LYS A 80 9.14 -0.21 -19.37
CA LYS A 80 8.16 0.48 -20.23
C LYS A 80 6.73 0.26 -19.71
N ARG A 81 6.38 -0.96 -19.31
CA ARG A 81 5.07 -1.23 -18.68
C ARG A 81 4.87 -0.48 -17.37
N ARG A 82 5.92 -0.28 -16.56
CA ARG A 82 5.86 0.51 -15.32
C ARG A 82 5.66 2.00 -15.57
N VAL A 83 6.14 2.55 -16.70
CA VAL A 83 5.78 3.92 -17.08
C VAL A 83 4.27 4.09 -17.22
N PHE A 84 3.61 3.19 -17.96
CA PHE A 84 2.15 3.27 -18.16
C PHE A 84 1.32 2.88 -16.94
N SER A 85 1.84 2.03 -16.07
CA SER A 85 1.09 1.48 -14.92
C SER A 85 1.43 2.10 -13.57
N LEU A 86 2.47 2.94 -13.49
CA LEU A 86 2.88 3.66 -12.29
C LEU A 86 3.15 5.14 -12.62
N VAL A 87 4.14 5.46 -13.47
CA VAL A 87 4.59 6.86 -13.66
C VAL A 87 3.49 7.77 -14.21
N ILE A 88 2.81 7.37 -15.29
CA ILE A 88 1.73 8.18 -15.87
C ILE A 88 0.58 8.36 -14.88
N PRO A 89 0.03 7.30 -14.25
CA PRO A 89 -0.96 7.46 -13.19
C PRO A 89 -0.48 8.33 -12.02
N PHE A 90 0.78 8.24 -11.61
CA PHE A 90 1.35 9.06 -10.53
C PHE A 90 1.19 10.55 -10.83
N LEU A 91 1.68 10.96 -12.00
CA LEU A 91 1.67 12.36 -12.41
C LEU A 91 0.25 12.87 -12.59
N ILE A 92 -0.64 12.08 -13.19
CA ILE A 92 -2.03 12.48 -13.43
C ILE A 92 -2.80 12.61 -12.13
N TRP A 93 -2.71 11.63 -11.22
CA TRP A 93 -3.41 11.72 -9.94
C TRP A 93 -2.86 12.86 -9.08
N ASN A 94 -1.55 13.08 -9.03
CA ASN A 94 -1.01 14.23 -8.30
C ASN A 94 -1.45 15.57 -8.89
N LEU A 95 -1.56 15.66 -10.22
CA LEU A 95 -2.13 16.82 -10.89
C LEU A 95 -3.61 17.02 -10.55
N LEU A 96 -4.41 15.94 -10.57
CA LEU A 96 -5.83 15.98 -10.19
C LEU A 96 -6.01 16.42 -8.73
N TYR A 97 -5.19 15.90 -7.81
CA TYR A 97 -5.19 16.34 -6.41
C TYR A 97 -4.80 17.81 -6.26
N TYR A 98 -3.77 18.27 -6.98
CA TYR A 98 -3.39 19.68 -6.98
C TYR A 98 -4.55 20.59 -7.43
N ILE A 99 -5.18 20.27 -8.56
CA ILE A 99 -6.33 21.02 -9.08
C ILE A 99 -7.49 20.98 -8.08
N LEU A 100 -7.77 19.82 -7.50
CA LEU A 100 -8.87 19.65 -6.55
C LEU A 100 -8.66 20.50 -5.29
N HIS A 101 -7.48 20.47 -4.68
CA HIS A 101 -7.17 21.32 -3.53
C HIS A 101 -7.21 22.81 -3.89
N PHE A 102 -6.71 23.18 -5.08
CA PHE A 102 -6.71 24.55 -5.56
C PHE A 102 -8.13 25.11 -5.79
N VAL A 103 -9.01 24.31 -6.39
CA VAL A 103 -10.41 24.69 -6.66
C VAL A 103 -11.24 24.66 -5.39
N ALA A 104 -11.17 23.58 -4.60
CA ALA A 104 -12.00 23.41 -3.40
C ALA A 104 -11.79 24.54 -2.37
N ARG A 105 -10.56 25.07 -2.27
CA ARG A 105 -10.27 26.19 -1.36
C ARG A 105 -10.90 27.52 -1.80
N ARG A 106 -11.24 27.68 -3.08
CA ARG A 106 -11.86 28.89 -3.64
C ARG A 106 -13.39 28.88 -3.55
N ILE A 107 -13.98 27.72 -3.25
CA ILE A 107 -15.43 27.61 -3.08
C ILE A 107 -15.75 27.82 -1.59
N PRO A 108 -16.67 28.76 -1.24
CA PRO A 108 -17.16 28.92 0.14
C PRO A 108 -17.65 27.58 0.70
N TYR A 109 -17.51 27.37 2.01
CA TYR A 109 -17.79 26.11 2.74
C TYR A 109 -16.83 24.94 2.49
N PHE A 110 -16.41 24.68 1.24
CA PHE A 110 -15.42 23.62 0.95
C PHE A 110 -14.01 23.96 1.43
N GLY A 111 -13.68 25.25 1.51
CA GLY A 111 -12.40 25.69 2.06
C GLY A 111 -12.13 25.17 3.47
N GLN A 112 -13.16 25.01 4.31
CA GLN A 112 -13.02 24.50 5.69
C GLN A 112 -12.64 23.01 5.76
N LEU A 113 -12.79 22.27 4.67
CA LEU A 113 -12.43 20.86 4.59
C LEU A 113 -10.93 20.65 4.29
N PHE A 114 -10.22 21.68 3.84
CA PHE A 114 -8.81 21.60 3.44
C PHE A 114 -7.96 22.58 4.24
N ASP A 115 -7.05 22.04 5.04
CA ASP A 115 -6.25 22.80 6.00
C ASP A 115 -4.97 23.40 5.38
N THR A 116 -4.62 23.02 4.14
CA THR A 116 -3.39 23.45 3.46
C THR A 116 -3.64 24.57 2.45
N THR A 117 -2.84 25.64 2.54
CA THR A 117 -2.82 26.71 1.53
C THR A 117 -2.15 26.20 0.25
N VAL A 118 -2.72 26.54 -0.91
CA VAL A 118 -2.20 26.18 -2.23
C VAL A 118 -1.76 27.44 -2.96
N PRO A 119 -0.53 27.92 -2.75
CA PRO A 119 -0.03 29.08 -3.48
C PRO A 119 0.11 28.73 -4.97
N PHE A 120 -0.18 29.71 -5.83
CA PHE A 120 0.06 29.57 -7.27
C PHE A 120 1.52 29.93 -7.57
N SER A 121 2.37 28.91 -7.71
CA SER A 121 3.76 29.08 -8.15
C SER A 121 4.25 27.86 -8.92
N LEU A 122 5.23 28.06 -9.81
CA LEU A 122 5.86 26.96 -10.55
C LEU A 122 6.52 25.95 -9.61
N GLN A 123 7.18 26.43 -8.55
CA GLN A 123 7.78 25.57 -7.54
C GLN A 123 6.72 24.70 -6.84
N GLU A 124 5.56 25.28 -6.53
CA GLU A 124 4.48 24.55 -5.87
C GLU A 124 3.85 23.52 -6.81
N PHE A 125 3.69 23.85 -8.09
CA PHE A 125 3.26 22.91 -9.11
C PHE A 125 4.21 21.72 -9.23
N ILE A 126 5.53 21.98 -9.29
CA ILE A 126 6.54 20.91 -9.36
C ILE A 126 6.47 20.02 -8.11
N ASN A 127 6.42 20.63 -6.92
CA ASN A 127 6.31 19.90 -5.66
C ASN A 127 5.01 19.09 -5.55
N ALA A 128 3.91 19.62 -6.08
CA ALA A 128 2.62 18.95 -6.10
C ALA A 128 2.65 17.71 -6.99
N VAL A 129 3.08 17.87 -8.24
CA VAL A 129 2.97 16.84 -9.28
C VAL A 129 4.06 15.76 -9.13
N PHE A 130 5.30 16.16 -8.85
CA PHE A 130 6.44 15.24 -8.80
C PHE A 130 6.78 14.77 -7.39
N CYS A 131 6.52 15.59 -6.37
CA CYS A 131 6.83 15.28 -4.97
C CYS A 131 5.59 15.04 -4.11
N TYR A 132 4.44 14.72 -4.74
CA TYR A 132 3.21 14.26 -4.09
C TYR A 132 2.72 15.14 -2.91
N LYS A 133 3.06 16.44 -2.90
CA LYS A 133 2.86 17.34 -1.75
C LYS A 133 1.42 17.38 -1.22
N TYR A 134 0.43 17.34 -2.11
CA TYR A 134 -1.00 17.34 -1.74
C TYR A 134 -1.65 15.95 -1.74
N ASN A 135 -0.86 14.91 -2.01
CA ASN A 135 -1.31 13.53 -2.07
C ASN A 135 -0.33 12.64 -1.30
N PRO A 136 -0.27 12.78 0.03
CA PRO A 136 0.78 12.17 0.83
C PRO A 136 0.84 10.66 0.65
N VAL A 137 -0.29 9.98 0.47
CA VAL A 137 -0.34 8.52 0.33
C VAL A 137 0.47 7.99 -0.86
N PHE A 138 0.68 8.81 -1.90
CA PHE A 138 1.41 8.41 -3.11
C PHE A 138 2.93 8.24 -2.92
N TRP A 139 3.46 8.52 -1.71
CA TRP A 139 4.84 8.17 -1.35
C TRP A 139 5.15 6.69 -1.67
N PHE A 140 4.19 5.79 -1.39
CA PHE A 140 4.33 4.36 -1.66
C PHE A 140 4.54 4.09 -3.16
N MET A 141 3.76 4.76 -4.01
CA MET A 141 3.90 4.61 -5.45
C MET A 141 5.20 5.21 -5.97
N LEU A 142 5.66 6.33 -5.41
CA LEU A 142 6.97 6.89 -5.75
C LEU A 142 8.09 5.89 -5.42
N TYR A 143 8.04 5.22 -4.26
CA TYR A 143 9.03 4.21 -3.90
C TYR A 143 8.97 3.00 -4.83
N LEU A 144 7.78 2.55 -5.24
CA LEU A 144 7.66 1.52 -6.28
C LEU A 144 8.23 1.95 -7.63
N ILE A 145 8.07 3.23 -8.02
CA ILE A 145 8.70 3.78 -9.21
C ILE A 145 10.22 3.71 -9.04
N LEU A 146 10.76 4.24 -7.95
CA LEU A 146 12.20 4.21 -7.66
C LEU A 146 12.76 2.78 -7.74
N PHE A 147 12.17 1.83 -7.02
CA PHE A 147 12.60 0.43 -7.01
C PHE A 147 12.43 -0.26 -8.36
N SER A 148 11.40 0.10 -9.13
CA SER A 148 11.22 -0.41 -10.49
C SER A 148 12.33 0.08 -11.41
N PHE A 149 12.68 1.36 -11.39
CA PHE A 149 13.73 1.92 -12.23
C PHE A 149 15.15 1.50 -11.79
N MET A 150 15.35 1.24 -10.50
CA MET A 150 16.56 0.62 -9.97
C MET A 150 16.65 -0.89 -10.25
N SER A 151 15.61 -1.49 -10.86
CA SER A 151 15.57 -2.93 -11.08
C SER A 151 16.71 -3.55 -11.88
N PRO A 152 17.39 -2.89 -12.84
CA PRO A 152 18.56 -3.48 -13.49
C PRO A 152 19.69 -3.75 -12.48
N ILE A 153 19.94 -2.82 -11.58
CA ILE A 153 20.96 -2.93 -10.53
C ILE A 153 20.52 -3.99 -9.51
N ILE A 154 19.28 -3.87 -9.01
CA ILE A 154 18.73 -4.82 -8.04
C ILE A 154 18.72 -6.25 -8.62
N TYR A 155 18.35 -6.43 -9.89
CA TYR A 155 18.38 -7.74 -10.53
C TYR A 155 19.80 -8.29 -10.66
N GLY A 156 20.78 -7.46 -11.04
CA GLY A 156 22.18 -7.86 -11.10
C GLY A 156 22.69 -8.43 -9.77
N ILE A 157 22.31 -7.78 -8.66
CA ILE A 157 22.65 -8.21 -7.30
C ILE A 157 21.87 -9.46 -6.90
N LEU A 158 20.54 -9.42 -6.98
CA LEU A 158 19.66 -10.48 -6.49
C LEU A 158 19.75 -11.77 -7.31
N ARG A 159 20.19 -11.70 -8.57
CA ARG A 159 20.36 -12.90 -9.42
C ARG A 159 21.42 -13.85 -8.86
N GLN A 160 22.43 -13.33 -8.18
CA GLN A 160 23.43 -14.16 -7.50
C GLN A 160 22.88 -14.63 -6.17
N LYS A 161 22.71 -15.94 -5.97
CA LYS A 161 22.00 -16.51 -4.80
C LYS A 161 22.56 -16.01 -3.47
N TRP A 162 23.85 -16.18 -3.23
CA TRP A 162 24.48 -15.82 -1.95
C TRP A 162 24.65 -14.31 -1.76
N VAL A 163 25.01 -13.59 -2.82
CA VAL A 163 25.13 -12.11 -2.79
C VAL A 163 23.78 -11.47 -2.56
N GLY A 164 22.74 -11.93 -3.26
CA GLY A 164 21.37 -11.47 -3.09
C GLY A 164 20.85 -11.72 -1.68
N LEU A 165 21.08 -12.93 -1.14
CA LEU A 165 20.72 -13.25 0.25
C LEU A 165 21.46 -12.37 1.25
N PHE A 166 22.78 -12.20 1.06
CA PHE A 166 23.60 -11.32 1.88
C PHE A 166 23.07 -9.89 1.87
N VAL A 167 22.71 -9.35 0.71
CA VAL A 167 22.17 -7.97 0.60
C VAL A 167 20.82 -7.83 1.30
N VAL A 168 19.92 -8.81 1.17
CA VAL A 168 18.63 -8.79 1.89
C VAL A 168 18.85 -8.80 3.42
N ILE A 169 19.76 -9.65 3.90
CA ILE A 169 20.11 -9.73 5.33
C ILE A 169 20.81 -8.46 5.80
N LEU A 170 21.74 -7.92 5.01
CA LEU A 170 22.45 -6.69 5.32
C LEU A 170 21.49 -5.51 5.49
N VAL A 171 20.53 -5.37 4.58
CA VAL A 171 19.48 -4.34 4.68
C VAL A 171 18.65 -4.54 5.95
N LEU A 172 18.31 -5.78 6.31
CA LEU A 172 17.62 -6.07 7.56
C LEU A 172 18.46 -5.65 8.78
N VAL A 173 19.74 -6.05 8.83
CA VAL A 173 20.66 -5.73 9.94
C VAL A 173 20.85 -4.22 10.09
N ILE A 174 20.96 -3.46 9.00
CA ILE A 174 21.03 -2.00 9.04
C ILE A 174 19.76 -1.42 9.68
N ASN A 175 18.57 -1.90 9.29
CA ASN A 175 17.30 -1.44 9.87
C ASN A 175 17.09 -1.90 11.32
N PHE A 176 17.76 -2.98 11.74
CA PHE A 176 17.79 -3.44 13.14
C PHE A 176 18.73 -2.60 14.01
N SER A 177 19.72 -1.94 13.42
CA SER A 177 20.74 -1.19 14.15
C SER A 177 20.30 0.26 14.36
N GLU A 178 19.86 0.57 15.58
CA GLU A 178 19.53 1.94 16.00
C GLU A 178 20.69 2.91 15.78
N VAL A 179 21.92 2.43 15.99
CA VAL A 179 23.15 3.21 15.77
C VAL A 179 23.28 3.61 14.31
N LEU A 180 23.17 2.67 13.37
CA LEU A 180 23.32 2.97 11.94
C LEU A 180 22.17 3.83 11.41
N VAL A 181 20.94 3.60 11.89
CA VAL A 181 19.76 4.37 11.49
C VAL A 181 19.90 5.85 11.90
N SER A 182 20.51 6.15 13.04
CA SER A 182 20.69 7.53 13.51
C SER A 182 21.52 8.43 12.59
N TYR A 183 22.42 7.84 11.77
CA TYR A 183 23.26 8.57 10.81
C TYR A 183 22.63 8.70 9.42
N ILE A 184 21.52 8.00 9.17
CA ILE A 184 20.85 7.99 7.86
C ILE A 184 19.77 9.08 7.86
N PRO A 185 19.73 9.98 6.85
CA PRO A 185 18.65 10.96 6.72
C PRO A 185 17.28 10.27 6.74
N VAL A 186 16.31 10.81 7.48
CA VAL A 186 15.00 10.17 7.72
C VAL A 186 14.36 9.60 6.45
N LYS A 187 14.28 10.39 5.37
CA LYS A 187 13.71 9.92 4.08
C LYS A 187 14.50 8.76 3.47
N THR A 188 15.82 8.77 3.58
CA THR A 188 16.68 7.70 3.09
C THR A 188 16.50 6.44 3.93
N GLY A 189 16.40 6.59 5.25
CA GLY A 189 16.14 5.48 6.18
C GLY A 189 14.79 4.82 5.88
N ASP A 190 13.78 5.63 5.62
CA ASP A 190 12.44 5.18 5.23
C ASP A 190 12.50 4.32 3.95
N ILE A 191 13.13 4.84 2.88
CA ILE A 191 13.32 4.10 1.62
C ILE A 191 14.08 2.79 1.85
N LEU A 192 15.12 2.81 2.69
CA LEU A 192 15.90 1.63 3.04
C LEU A 192 15.04 0.58 3.75
N GLY A 193 14.23 0.99 4.72
CA GLY A 193 13.28 0.14 5.44
C GLY A 193 12.27 -0.52 4.50
N TRP A 194 11.65 0.25 3.60
CA TRP A 194 10.70 -0.30 2.63
C TRP A 194 11.35 -1.19 1.57
N SER A 195 12.61 -0.91 1.22
CA SER A 195 13.39 -1.73 0.29
C SER A 195 13.58 -3.14 0.79
N PHE A 196 13.67 -3.37 2.12
CA PHE A 196 13.79 -4.71 2.70
C PHE A 196 12.68 -5.64 2.22
N TYR A 197 11.42 -5.18 2.28
CA TYR A 197 10.26 -5.95 1.85
C TYR A 197 10.27 -6.19 0.34
N TYR A 198 10.60 -5.17 -0.44
CA TYR A 198 10.65 -5.27 -1.90
C TYR A 198 11.76 -6.24 -2.37
N LEU A 199 12.95 -6.15 -1.78
CA LEU A 199 14.09 -7.03 -2.05
C LEU A 199 13.80 -8.46 -1.61
N THR A 200 13.17 -8.67 -0.45
CA THR A 200 12.74 -9.99 0.03
C THR A 200 11.78 -10.64 -0.97
N GLY A 201 10.75 -9.90 -1.40
CA GLY A 201 9.83 -10.37 -2.43
C GLY A 201 10.54 -10.69 -3.74
N GLY A 202 11.45 -9.81 -4.18
CA GLY A 202 12.24 -10.00 -5.39
C GLY A 202 13.15 -11.22 -5.35
N TYR A 203 13.85 -11.43 -4.23
CA TYR A 203 14.72 -12.59 -4.02
C TYR A 203 13.93 -13.90 -4.09
N ILE A 204 12.77 -13.96 -3.42
CA ILE A 204 11.85 -15.11 -3.51
C ILE A 204 11.38 -15.30 -4.96
N GLY A 205 11.07 -14.22 -5.67
CA GLY A 205 10.65 -14.24 -7.07
C GLY A 205 11.72 -14.75 -8.04
N ILE A 206 13.01 -14.71 -7.67
CA ILE A 206 14.11 -15.19 -8.50
C ILE A 206 14.48 -16.63 -8.16
N HIS A 207 14.67 -16.93 -6.86
CA HIS A 207 15.29 -18.19 -6.42
C HIS A 207 14.30 -19.21 -5.88
N TRP A 208 13.17 -18.77 -5.33
CA TRP A 208 12.24 -19.61 -4.57
C TRP A 208 10.79 -19.45 -5.06
N THR A 209 10.58 -19.38 -6.37
CA THR A 209 9.25 -19.13 -6.95
C THR A 209 8.19 -20.12 -6.50
N GLU A 210 8.58 -21.36 -6.21
CA GLU A 210 7.69 -22.44 -5.80
C GLU A 210 7.19 -22.31 -4.35
N ILE A 211 7.92 -21.59 -3.49
CA ILE A 211 7.58 -21.49 -2.06
C ILE A 211 6.21 -20.84 -1.85
N VAL A 212 5.82 -19.94 -2.76
CA VAL A 212 4.59 -19.16 -2.72
C VAL A 212 3.34 -20.02 -2.97
N MET A 213 3.50 -21.24 -3.52
CA MET A 213 2.42 -22.22 -3.70
C MET A 213 2.82 -23.62 -3.21
N PRO A 214 2.98 -23.82 -1.89
CA PRO A 214 3.44 -25.08 -1.35
C PRO A 214 2.31 -26.13 -1.39
N LYS A 215 2.69 -27.41 -1.46
CA LYS A 215 1.75 -28.53 -1.45
C LYS A 215 0.92 -28.57 -0.16
N LYS A 216 1.57 -28.35 0.99
CA LYS A 216 0.96 -28.28 2.32
C LYS A 216 0.89 -26.83 2.79
N LYS A 217 -0.28 -26.19 2.63
CA LYS A 217 -0.45 -24.75 2.89
C LYS A 217 -0.59 -24.39 4.36
N TYR A 218 -1.10 -25.30 5.19
CA TYR A 218 -1.29 -25.06 6.63
C TYR A 218 0.03 -24.87 7.40
N LEU A 219 1.11 -25.54 6.98
CA LEU A 219 2.39 -25.48 7.68
C LEU A 219 3.03 -24.07 7.62
N PRO A 220 3.15 -23.42 6.44
CA PRO A 220 3.56 -22.01 6.37
C PRO A 220 2.65 -21.07 7.15
N VAL A 221 1.34 -21.29 7.16
CA VAL A 221 0.39 -20.47 7.94
C VAL A 221 0.74 -20.54 9.43
N VAL A 222 0.96 -21.74 9.98
CA VAL A 222 1.32 -21.92 11.39
C VAL A 222 2.69 -21.31 11.70
N ILE A 223 3.71 -21.59 10.88
CA ILE A 223 5.08 -21.08 11.11
C ILE A 223 5.11 -19.55 11.08
N LEU A 224 4.46 -18.94 10.07
CA LEU A 224 4.44 -17.48 9.94
C LEU A 224 3.54 -16.83 10.99
N GLY A 225 2.48 -17.51 11.44
CA GLY A 225 1.66 -17.08 12.57
C GLY A 225 2.47 -17.05 13.87
N ILE A 226 3.21 -18.12 14.17
CA ILE A 226 4.12 -18.19 15.32
C ILE A 226 5.20 -17.10 15.21
N GLY A 227 5.84 -16.95 14.05
CA GLY A 227 6.85 -15.91 13.81
C GLY A 227 6.29 -14.49 13.99
N MET A 228 5.07 -14.25 13.51
CA MET A 228 4.37 -12.98 13.70
C MET A 228 4.07 -12.72 15.19
N CYS A 229 3.52 -13.68 15.93
CA CYS A 229 3.25 -13.52 17.35
C CYS A 229 4.53 -13.32 18.17
N PHE A 230 5.57 -14.10 17.89
CA PHE A 230 6.85 -14.01 18.58
C PHE A 230 7.53 -12.66 18.35
N SER A 231 7.64 -12.22 17.09
CA SER A 231 8.21 -10.90 16.76
C SER A 231 7.37 -9.74 17.29
N PHE A 232 6.05 -9.89 17.37
CA PHE A 232 5.18 -8.91 18.02
C PHE A 232 5.50 -8.75 19.51
N VAL A 233 5.60 -9.87 20.25
CA VAL A 233 5.95 -9.84 21.67
C VAL A 233 7.33 -9.21 21.88
N LEU A 234 8.32 -9.56 21.06
CA LEU A 234 9.66 -8.97 21.16
C LEU A 234 9.67 -7.47 20.83
N SER A 235 8.93 -7.04 19.80
CA SER A 235 8.78 -5.62 19.50
C SER A 235 8.09 -4.86 20.62
N PHE A 236 7.21 -5.50 21.39
CA PHE A 236 6.58 -4.88 22.55
C PHE A 236 7.54 -4.79 23.75
N VAL A 237 8.31 -5.85 24.00
CA VAL A 237 9.24 -5.93 25.16
C VAL A 237 10.45 -5.02 24.99
N TYR A 238 11.03 -4.94 23.79
CA TYR A 238 12.29 -4.21 23.57
C TYR A 238 12.10 -2.78 23.05
N GLY A 239 10.85 -2.30 22.87
CA GLY A 239 10.56 -1.06 22.16
C GLY A 239 10.49 -1.26 20.64
N GLU A 240 10.02 -0.25 19.89
CA GLU A 240 9.87 -0.27 18.42
C GLU A 240 11.23 -0.41 17.69
N ASN A 241 11.83 -1.58 17.79
CA ASN A 241 13.15 -1.92 17.25
C ASN A 241 12.98 -2.73 15.96
N GLY A 242 14.09 -3.26 15.42
CA GLY A 242 14.10 -4.07 14.20
C GLY A 242 13.06 -5.21 14.14
N TRP A 243 12.58 -5.72 15.28
CA TRP A 243 11.52 -6.73 15.38
C TRP A 243 10.23 -6.36 14.64
N ILE A 244 9.90 -5.07 14.54
CA ILE A 244 8.73 -4.61 13.77
C ILE A 244 8.84 -4.99 12.28
N TYR A 245 10.05 -5.08 11.74
CA TYR A 245 10.27 -5.47 10.35
C TYR A 245 9.94 -6.94 10.13
N ILE A 246 10.35 -7.80 11.07
CA ILE A 246 10.06 -9.24 11.05
C ILE A 246 8.56 -9.46 11.25
N TYR A 247 7.93 -8.76 12.20
CA TYR A 247 6.49 -8.81 12.42
C TYR A 247 5.70 -8.52 11.15
N LYS A 248 6.02 -7.39 10.50
CA LYS A 248 5.39 -6.96 9.26
C LYS A 248 5.63 -7.95 8.10
N MET A 249 6.85 -8.48 7.96
CA MET A 249 7.18 -9.47 6.94
C MET A 249 6.43 -10.79 7.16
N CYS A 250 6.45 -11.31 8.38
CA CYS A 250 5.74 -12.53 8.77
C CYS A 250 4.23 -12.37 8.60
N GLY A 251 3.65 -11.24 9.03
CA GLY A 251 2.23 -10.95 8.87
C GLY A 251 1.80 -10.80 7.40
N ALA A 252 2.58 -10.10 6.58
CA ALA A 252 2.33 -9.98 5.15
C ALA A 252 2.38 -11.34 4.44
N ALA A 253 3.35 -12.19 4.78
CA ALA A 253 3.46 -13.54 4.24
C ALA A 253 2.36 -14.45 4.78
N PHE A 254 2.02 -14.36 6.07
CA PHE A 254 0.92 -15.09 6.70
C PHE A 254 -0.39 -14.85 5.95
N LEU A 255 -0.73 -13.59 5.66
CA LEU A 255 -1.93 -13.23 4.89
C LEU A 255 -1.95 -13.89 3.51
N TRP A 256 -0.80 -13.96 2.83
CA TRP A 256 -0.70 -14.64 1.52
C TRP A 256 -1.01 -16.14 1.62
N TYR A 257 -0.40 -16.83 2.59
CA TYR A 257 -0.61 -18.27 2.75
C TYR A 257 -2.00 -18.58 3.29
N PHE A 258 -2.57 -17.72 4.13
CA PHE A 258 -3.93 -17.83 4.63
C PHE A 258 -4.94 -17.75 3.48
N ILE A 259 -4.86 -16.70 2.66
CA ILE A 259 -5.68 -16.56 1.44
C ILE A 259 -5.47 -17.75 0.51
N SER A 260 -4.23 -18.20 0.36
CA SER A 260 -3.94 -19.34 -0.51
C SER A 260 -4.47 -20.67 0.03
N ALA A 261 -4.58 -20.83 1.35
CA ALA A 261 -5.10 -22.03 2.01
C ALA A 261 -6.61 -22.16 1.85
N ILE A 262 -7.32 -21.03 1.79
CA ILE A 262 -8.77 -20.99 1.58
C ILE A 262 -9.10 -21.21 0.10
N GLU A 263 -10.16 -21.98 -0.17
CA GLU A 263 -10.70 -22.13 -1.52
C GLU A 263 -11.63 -20.97 -1.85
N LEU A 264 -11.02 -19.83 -2.19
CA LEU A 264 -11.77 -18.63 -2.59
C LEU A 264 -12.32 -18.77 -4.01
N ALA A 265 -13.54 -18.26 -4.20
CA ALA A 265 -14.16 -18.14 -5.51
C ALA A 265 -13.34 -17.25 -6.47
N GLN A 266 -13.68 -17.29 -7.75
CA GLN A 266 -13.09 -16.39 -8.73
C GLN A 266 -13.34 -14.92 -8.32
N ALA A 267 -12.27 -14.13 -8.22
CA ALA A 267 -12.33 -12.75 -7.79
C ALA A 267 -13.23 -11.95 -8.75
N PRO A 268 -14.28 -11.28 -8.23
CA PRO A 268 -15.14 -10.42 -9.02
C PRO A 268 -14.39 -9.33 -9.78
N GLY A 269 -14.96 -8.86 -10.89
CA GLY A 269 -14.33 -7.86 -11.75
C GLY A 269 -13.95 -6.56 -11.03
N TRP A 270 -14.80 -6.09 -10.10
CA TRP A 270 -14.59 -4.86 -9.34
C TRP A 270 -13.38 -4.92 -8.40
N MET A 271 -12.90 -6.11 -8.00
CA MET A 271 -11.68 -6.25 -7.21
C MET A 271 -10.42 -5.89 -8.00
N LYS A 272 -10.49 -5.76 -9.32
CA LYS A 272 -9.35 -5.32 -10.15
C LYS A 272 -9.05 -3.84 -9.98
N ASN A 273 -9.99 -3.06 -9.45
CA ASN A 273 -9.87 -1.60 -9.27
C ASN A 273 -9.00 -1.18 -8.08
N THR A 274 -8.17 -2.07 -7.52
CA THR A 274 -7.32 -1.76 -6.35
C THR A 274 -6.49 -0.50 -6.51
N PHE A 275 -5.98 -0.22 -7.72
CA PHE A 275 -5.22 1.00 -7.97
C PHE A 275 -6.08 2.26 -7.83
N VAL A 276 -7.30 2.23 -8.35
CA VAL A 276 -8.21 3.36 -8.33
C VAL A 276 -8.75 3.59 -6.92
N ILE A 277 -9.10 2.51 -6.20
CA ILE A 277 -9.44 2.54 -4.77
C ILE A 277 -8.30 3.20 -4.00
N TYR A 278 -7.07 2.75 -4.22
CA TYR A 278 -5.88 3.36 -3.62
C TYR A 278 -5.71 4.83 -4.01
N ALA A 279 -6.11 5.26 -5.21
CA ALA A 279 -5.97 6.66 -5.61
C ALA A 279 -6.99 7.59 -4.92
N VAL A 280 -8.21 7.12 -4.63
CA VAL A 280 -9.31 7.97 -4.15
C VAL A 280 -9.62 7.82 -2.66
N HIS A 281 -9.20 6.73 -2.02
CA HIS A 281 -9.66 6.39 -0.67
C HIS A 281 -9.38 7.48 0.38
N GLN A 282 -8.22 8.13 0.35
CA GLN A 282 -7.86 9.10 1.38
C GLN A 282 -8.78 10.32 1.34
N ILE A 283 -8.99 10.90 0.15
CA ILE A 283 -9.86 12.07 0.02
C ILE A 283 -11.32 11.72 0.31
N MET A 284 -11.76 10.53 -0.09
CA MET A 284 -13.09 10.04 0.26
C MET A 284 -13.24 9.83 1.76
N ALA A 285 -12.28 9.20 2.42
CA ALA A 285 -12.31 8.97 3.87
C ALA A 285 -12.36 10.30 4.64
N LEU A 286 -11.54 11.29 4.26
CA LEU A 286 -11.55 12.63 4.85
C LEU A 286 -12.90 13.32 4.63
N PHE A 287 -13.41 13.30 3.39
CA PHE A 287 -14.69 13.91 3.05
C PHE A 287 -15.84 13.27 3.83
N ILE A 288 -15.93 11.94 3.85
CA ILE A 288 -16.98 11.19 4.55
C ILE A 288 -16.91 11.46 6.06
N ASN A 289 -15.73 11.42 6.67
CA ASN A 289 -15.58 11.68 8.10
C ASN A 289 -15.98 13.12 8.46
N LYS A 290 -15.47 14.13 7.74
CA LYS A 290 -15.81 15.55 8.01
C LYS A 290 -17.28 15.84 7.76
N LEU A 291 -17.87 15.31 6.68
CA LEU A 291 -19.30 15.45 6.39
C LEU A 291 -20.17 14.81 7.48
N THR A 292 -19.80 13.60 7.92
CA THR A 292 -20.53 12.89 8.98
C THR A 292 -20.47 13.65 10.30
N ASN A 293 -19.30 14.15 10.68
CA ASN A 293 -19.13 14.98 11.87
C ASN A 293 -19.98 16.27 11.81
N LEU A 294 -20.11 16.88 10.63
CA LEU A 294 -20.97 18.05 10.43
C LEU A 294 -22.46 17.72 10.59
N LEU A 295 -22.91 16.58 10.07
CA LEU A 295 -24.33 16.20 10.04
C LEU A 295 -24.84 15.59 11.35
N PHE A 296 -24.01 14.77 12.02
CA PHE A 296 -24.40 13.97 13.18
C PHE A 296 -23.72 14.42 14.47
N GLY A 297 -22.89 15.46 14.41
CA GLY A 297 -22.13 15.97 15.55
C GLY A 297 -20.93 15.10 15.92
N ASN A 298 -20.30 15.49 17.02
CA ASN A 298 -19.01 14.98 17.46
C ASN A 298 -19.14 13.72 18.34
N SER A 299 -19.65 12.62 17.79
CA SER A 299 -19.81 11.36 18.55
C SER A 299 -18.92 10.24 18.02
N MET A 300 -18.06 9.68 18.86
CA MET A 300 -17.21 8.54 18.47
C MET A 300 -17.99 7.24 18.21
N TYR A 301 -19.25 7.12 18.66
CA TYR A 301 -20.12 6.02 18.22
C TYR A 301 -20.41 6.10 16.72
N VAL A 302 -20.71 7.31 16.23
CA VAL A 302 -20.87 7.58 14.80
C VAL A 302 -19.53 7.42 14.08
N GLY A 303 -18.42 7.89 14.68
CA GLY A 303 -17.06 7.68 14.22
C GLY A 303 -16.69 6.20 14.01
N GLY A 304 -17.03 5.34 14.97
CA GLY A 304 -16.79 3.91 14.89
C GLY A 304 -17.60 3.22 13.79
N ILE A 305 -18.87 3.61 13.63
CA ILE A 305 -19.71 3.11 12.54
C ILE A 305 -19.13 3.53 11.20
N ILE A 306 -18.85 4.82 11.00
CA ILE A 306 -18.39 5.32 9.71
C ILE A 306 -17.02 4.75 9.31
N PHE A 307 -16.14 4.49 10.29
CA PHE A 307 -14.88 3.80 10.08
C PHE A 307 -15.06 2.43 9.39
N LEU A 308 -16.08 1.65 9.79
CA LEU A 308 -16.38 0.35 9.17
C LEU A 308 -17.02 0.50 7.78
N PHE A 309 -17.79 1.57 7.55
CA PHE A 309 -18.47 1.80 6.27
C PHE A 309 -17.58 2.42 5.20
N ILE A 310 -16.56 3.21 5.55
CA ILE A 310 -15.67 3.90 4.60
C ILE A 310 -15.08 2.93 3.55
N PRO A 311 -14.49 1.77 3.90
CA PRO A 311 -14.00 0.83 2.90
C PRO A 311 -15.05 0.37 1.89
N VAL A 312 -16.27 0.11 2.36
CA VAL A 312 -17.40 -0.31 1.51
C VAL A 312 -17.79 0.83 0.56
N VAL A 313 -17.97 2.04 1.09
CA VAL A 313 -18.35 3.22 0.30
C VAL A 313 -17.31 3.53 -0.77
N VAL A 314 -16.01 3.46 -0.43
CA VAL A 314 -14.93 3.69 -1.39
C VAL A 314 -14.94 2.65 -2.51
N VAL A 315 -15.11 1.36 -2.19
CA VAL A 315 -15.18 0.29 -3.19
C VAL A 315 -16.37 0.47 -4.12
N VAL A 316 -17.55 0.73 -3.56
CA VAL A 316 -18.80 0.93 -4.32
C VAL A 316 -18.67 2.16 -5.23
N PHE A 317 -18.14 3.27 -4.72
CA PHE A 317 -17.87 4.45 -5.53
C PHE A 317 -16.91 4.15 -6.68
N CYS A 318 -15.81 3.44 -6.43
CA CYS A 318 -14.85 3.08 -7.48
C CYS A 318 -15.46 2.17 -8.55
N TYR A 319 -16.37 1.28 -8.15
CA TYR A 319 -17.10 0.42 -9.09
C TYR A 319 -18.01 1.23 -10.01
N PHE A 320 -18.82 2.14 -9.46
CA PHE A 320 -19.67 3.01 -10.29
C PHE A 320 -18.85 3.97 -11.15
N MET A 321 -17.74 4.49 -10.62
CA MET A 321 -16.81 5.31 -11.39
C MET A 321 -16.19 4.52 -12.55
N GLU A 322 -15.82 3.25 -12.35
CA GLU A 322 -15.36 2.38 -13.43
C GLU A 322 -16.43 2.24 -14.51
N LEU A 323 -17.67 1.90 -14.15
CA LEU A 323 -18.77 1.73 -15.10
C LEU A 323 -19.00 2.99 -15.92
N PHE A 324 -19.12 4.15 -15.24
CA PHE A 324 -19.30 5.44 -15.88
C PHE A 324 -18.16 5.78 -16.83
N MET A 325 -16.91 5.68 -16.34
CA MET A 325 -15.73 6.07 -17.11
C MET A 325 -15.46 5.12 -18.28
N LYS A 326 -15.75 3.82 -18.16
CA LYS A 326 -15.64 2.89 -19.30
C LYS A 326 -16.67 3.16 -20.38
N THR A 327 -17.87 3.59 -20.01
CA THR A 327 -18.93 3.92 -20.95
C THR A 327 -18.65 5.22 -21.70
N TYR A 328 -18.29 6.30 -20.98
CA TYR A 328 -18.20 7.64 -21.58
C TYR A 328 -16.76 8.07 -21.93
N PHE A 329 -15.76 7.62 -21.17
CA PHE A 329 -14.36 8.07 -21.31
C PHE A 329 -13.35 6.90 -21.27
N PRO A 330 -13.47 5.87 -22.12
CA PRO A 330 -12.69 4.63 -22.01
C PRO A 330 -11.18 4.83 -22.12
N THR A 331 -10.74 5.80 -22.91
CA THR A 331 -9.32 6.15 -23.04
C THR A 331 -8.79 6.81 -21.76
N VAL A 332 -9.56 7.70 -21.15
CA VAL A 332 -9.22 8.34 -19.88
C VAL A 332 -9.16 7.29 -18.78
N TRP A 333 -10.16 6.38 -18.70
CA TRP A 333 -10.16 5.26 -17.75
C TRP A 333 -8.86 4.44 -17.82
N LYS A 334 -8.44 4.04 -19.03
CA LYS A 334 -7.21 3.26 -19.23
C LYS A 334 -5.97 3.99 -18.71
N ILE A 335 -5.95 5.32 -18.78
CA ILE A 335 -4.82 6.13 -18.32
C ILE A 335 -4.86 6.26 -16.79
N ILE A 336 -6.00 6.65 -16.22
CA ILE A 336 -6.14 6.84 -14.76
C ILE A 336 -6.13 5.53 -13.98
N SER A 337 -6.46 4.39 -14.59
CA SER A 337 -6.37 3.07 -13.96
C SER A 337 -4.97 2.43 -14.11
N GLY A 338 -4.06 3.07 -14.87
CA GLY A 338 -2.76 2.50 -15.19
C GLY A 338 -2.83 1.25 -16.06
N ARG A 339 -3.86 1.18 -16.93
CA ARG A 339 -4.21 0.04 -17.78
C ARG A 339 -4.49 -1.25 -17.00
N ARG A 340 -5.01 -1.11 -15.78
CA ARG A 340 -5.47 -2.21 -14.93
C ARG A 340 -6.98 -2.31 -14.96
#